data_AF-A0A7Y8MN10-F1
#
_entry.id   AF-A0A7Y8MN10-F1
#
_cell.length_a   1.000
_cell.length_b   1.000
_cell.length_c   1.000
_cell.angle_alpha   90.00
_cell.angle_beta   90.00
_cell.angle_gamma   90.00
#
_symmetry.space_group_name_H-M   'P 1'
#
loop_
_entity.id
_entity.type
_entity.pdbx_description
1 polymer ?
#
loop_
_entity_poly.entity_id
_entity_poly.type
_entity_poly.pdbx_seq_one_letter_code
_entity_poly.pdbx_strand_id
1 'polypeptide(L)'
;CIAGETGPLGKRYNMRWVASMVAEVHRILTRGGVFMYPMDSKLKEKGGKLRLMYEANPMSFIVEQAGGAATTGRERIMELQPQGIHQRVPVVLGSKNEVELITRYHTDQAAAA
;
A
#
# COMPACT_ATOMS: atom_id res chain seq x y z
N CYS A 1 -11.64 -12.28 2.71
CA CYS A 1 -12.87 -11.46 2.84
C CYS A 1 -14.18 -12.28 2.84
N ILE A 2 -14.26 -13.42 2.14
CA ILE A 2 -15.53 -14.19 2.02
C ILE A 2 -16.04 -14.72 3.37
N ALA A 3 -15.15 -15.25 4.22
CA ALA A 3 -15.53 -15.72 5.55
C ALA A 3 -15.93 -14.60 6.53
N GLY A 4 -15.65 -13.33 6.21
CA GLY A 4 -16.02 -12.19 7.07
C GLY A 4 -15.52 -12.34 8.50
N GLU A 5 -16.44 -12.24 9.45
CA GLU A 5 -16.20 -12.35 10.89
C GLU A 5 -15.63 -13.69 11.35
N THR A 6 -15.93 -14.79 10.65
CA THR A 6 -15.39 -16.11 11.00
C THR A 6 -14.02 -16.39 10.37
N GLY A 7 -13.53 -15.46 9.55
CA GLY A 7 -12.20 -15.54 8.95
C GLY A 7 -11.09 -15.11 9.92
N PRO A 8 -9.82 -15.29 9.53
CA PRO A 8 -8.66 -14.97 10.38
C PRO A 8 -8.54 -13.48 10.74
N LEU A 9 -9.25 -12.60 10.02
CA LEU A 9 -9.27 -11.15 10.29
C LEU A 9 -10.38 -10.74 11.27
N GLY A 10 -11.30 -11.64 11.64
CA GLY A 10 -12.37 -11.37 12.61
C GLY A 10 -13.37 -10.27 12.21
N LYS A 11 -13.35 -9.80 10.96
CA LYS A 11 -14.23 -8.71 10.49
C LYS A 11 -14.47 -8.73 8.99
N ARG A 12 -15.56 -8.07 8.56
CA ARG A 12 -15.91 -7.88 7.14
C ARG A 12 -15.21 -6.65 6.56
N TYR A 13 -14.76 -6.77 5.31
CA TYR A 13 -14.24 -5.65 4.52
C TYR A 13 -15.15 -5.41 3.32
N ASN A 14 -15.25 -4.15 2.93
CA ASN A 14 -15.82 -3.74 1.66
C ASN A 14 -14.69 -3.18 0.77
N MET A 15 -14.89 -3.14 -0.55
CA MET A 15 -13.86 -2.71 -1.50
C MET A 15 -14.35 -1.61 -2.43
N ARG A 16 -13.45 -0.74 -2.85
CA ARG A 16 -13.67 0.28 -3.88
C ARG A 16 -12.43 0.32 -4.77
N TRP A 17 -12.63 0.59 -6.05
CA TRP A 17 -11.55 0.83 -6.99
C TRP A 17 -11.99 1.88 -8.02
N VAL A 18 -11.59 3.13 -7.80
CA VAL A 18 -11.94 4.26 -8.67
C VAL A 18 -10.95 4.43 -9.83
N ALA A 19 -9.81 3.71 -9.82
CA ALA A 19 -8.69 3.89 -10.75
C ALA A 19 -8.09 5.32 -10.77
N SER A 20 -8.39 6.14 -9.76
CA SER A 20 -7.75 7.43 -9.49
C SER A 20 -7.13 7.39 -8.10
N MET A 21 -5.80 7.38 -8.03
CA MET A 21 -5.08 7.32 -6.76
C MET A 21 -5.48 8.46 -5.81
N VAL A 22 -5.69 9.66 -6.35
CA VAL A 22 -6.12 10.83 -5.57
C VAL A 22 -7.49 10.59 -4.94
N ALA A 23 -8.47 10.06 -5.70
CA ALA A 23 -9.81 9.78 -5.17
C ALA A 23 -9.80 8.68 -4.11
N GLU A 24 -8.94 7.67 -4.28
CA GLU A 24 -8.74 6.59 -3.31
C GLU A 24 -8.13 7.13 -2.00
N VAL A 25 -7.02 7.87 -2.09
CA VAL A 25 -6.33 8.45 -0.93
C VAL A 25 -7.22 9.44 -0.19
N HIS A 26 -7.93 10.31 -0.92
CA HIS A 26 -8.86 11.27 -0.31
C HIS A 26 -9.93 10.56 0.54
N ARG A 27 -10.52 9.49 0.01
CA ARG A 27 -11.50 8.69 0.77
C ARG A 27 -10.88 8.04 2.01
N ILE A 28 -9.66 7.55 1.90
CA ILE A 28 -8.92 6.92 3.02
C ILE A 28 -8.62 7.94 4.11
N LEU A 29 -8.23 9.17 3.75
CA LEU A 29 -8.00 10.25 4.72
C LEU A 29 -9.28 10.64 5.46
N THR A 30 -10.44 10.61 4.77
CA THR A 30 -11.72 11.02 5.39
C THR A 30 -12.31 9.96 6.32
N ARG A 31 -12.17 8.67 6.02
CA ARG A 31 -12.88 7.61 6.77
C ARG A 31 -12.12 6.29 6.93
N GLY A 32 -10.82 6.29 6.72
CA GLY A 32 -9.97 5.11 6.80
C GLY A 32 -10.12 4.15 5.62
N GLY A 33 -9.40 3.02 5.74
CA GLY A 33 -9.23 2.03 4.68
C GLY A 33 -7.78 1.92 4.22
N VAL A 34 -7.57 1.10 3.19
CA VAL A 34 -6.26 0.84 2.60
C VAL A 34 -6.36 0.87 1.08
N PHE A 35 -5.36 1.45 0.43
CA PHE A 35 -5.15 1.42 -1.01
C PHE A 35 -3.93 0.55 -1.30
N MET A 36 -4.03 -0.30 -2.33
CA MET A 36 -2.94 -1.17 -2.75
C MET A 36 -2.80 -1.15 -4.26
N TYR A 37 -1.56 -0.95 -4.71
CA TYR A 37 -1.08 -1.24 -6.05
C TYR A 37 0.18 -2.09 -5.92
N PRO A 38 0.03 -3.40 -5.64
CA PRO A 38 1.15 -4.29 -5.36
C PRO A 38 1.95 -4.60 -6.62
N MET A 39 3.08 -5.29 -6.43
CA MET A 39 3.80 -5.90 -7.54
C MET A 39 2.97 -7.04 -8.13
N ASP A 40 2.85 -7.09 -9.45
CA ASP A 40 2.30 -8.24 -10.17
C ASP A 40 3.33 -8.82 -11.14
N SER A 41 3.07 -10.01 -11.66
CA SER A 41 3.98 -10.72 -12.57
C SER A 41 4.26 -9.95 -13.87
N LYS A 42 3.33 -9.11 -14.34
CA LYS A 42 3.48 -8.28 -15.55
C LYS A 42 4.29 -7.01 -15.29
N LEU A 43 4.41 -6.60 -14.03
CA LEU A 43 5.11 -5.39 -13.61
C LEU A 43 6.50 -5.66 -13.01
N LYS A 44 6.89 -6.94 -12.85
CA LYS A 44 8.15 -7.34 -12.21
C LYS A 44 9.38 -6.63 -12.80
N GLU A 45 9.49 -6.59 -14.13
CA GLU A 45 10.60 -5.91 -14.82
C GLU A 45 10.58 -4.39 -14.66
N LYS A 46 9.41 -3.82 -14.37
CA LYS A 46 9.21 -2.36 -14.24
C LYS A 46 9.35 -1.87 -12.81
N GLY A 47 9.41 -2.76 -11.82
CA GLY A 47 9.47 -2.41 -10.40
C GLY A 47 8.14 -1.93 -9.80
N GLY A 48 7.02 -2.06 -10.52
CA GLY A 48 5.69 -1.63 -10.07
C GLY A 48 4.96 -0.78 -11.11
N LYS A 49 3.81 -0.20 -10.72
CA LYS A 49 3.01 0.67 -11.63
C LYS A 49 3.26 2.15 -11.38
N LEU A 50 3.13 2.58 -10.13
CA LEU A 50 3.15 3.97 -9.72
C LEU A 50 4.60 4.45 -9.58
N ARG A 51 4.86 5.73 -9.83
CA ARG A 51 6.20 6.32 -9.73
C ARG A 51 6.48 6.82 -8.33
N LEU A 52 7.70 6.56 -7.89
CA LEU A 52 8.18 6.93 -6.57
C LEU A 52 8.06 8.45 -6.36
N MET A 53 8.63 9.25 -7.26
CA MET A 53 8.84 10.68 -7.02
C MET A 53 7.57 11.53 -7.01
N TYR A 54 6.59 11.22 -7.86
CA TYR A 54 5.45 12.10 -8.12
C TYR A 54 4.09 11.41 -7.96
N GLU A 55 4.06 10.15 -7.53
CA GLU A 55 2.82 9.45 -7.13
C GLU A 55 2.96 8.91 -5.70
N ALA A 56 3.95 8.05 -5.45
CA ALA A 56 4.10 7.36 -4.17
C ALA A 56 4.57 8.27 -3.03
N ASN A 57 5.69 8.99 -3.20
CA ASN A 57 6.24 9.89 -2.18
C ASN A 57 5.25 10.96 -1.71
N PRO A 58 4.62 11.77 -2.59
CA PRO A 58 3.71 12.81 -2.13
C PRO A 58 2.49 12.23 -1.38
N MET A 59 1.91 11.12 -1.85
CA MET A 59 0.77 10.50 -1.19
C MET A 59 1.16 9.83 0.12
N SER A 60 2.34 9.21 0.18
CA SER A 60 2.88 8.58 1.39
C SER A 60 3.12 9.62 2.47
N PHE A 61 3.72 10.76 2.12
CA PHE A 61 3.91 11.86 3.06
C PHE A 61 2.59 12.34 3.66
N ILE A 62 1.57 12.60 2.83
CA ILE A 62 0.26 13.04 3.31
C ILE A 62 -0.38 12.00 4.24
N VAL A 63 -0.35 10.72 3.87
CA VAL A 63 -0.93 9.64 4.67
C VAL A 63 -0.19 9.45 6.00
N GLU A 64 1.14 9.50 6.01
CA GLU A 64 1.92 9.40 7.23
C GLU A 64 1.71 10.60 8.16
N GLN A 65 1.61 11.82 7.63
CA GLN A 65 1.27 13.01 8.43
C GLN A 65 -0.14 12.93 9.03
N ALA A 66 -1.06 12.18 8.41
CA ALA A 66 -2.38 11.89 8.95
C ALA A 66 -2.40 10.71 9.94
N GLY A 67 -1.24 10.19 10.35
CA GLY A 67 -1.12 9.05 11.27
C GLY A 67 -1.31 7.67 10.63
N GLY A 68 -1.40 7.61 9.29
CA GLY A 68 -1.39 6.39 8.52
C GLY A 68 0.02 5.81 8.32
N ALA A 69 0.12 4.82 7.44
CA ALA A 69 1.40 4.24 7.02
C ALA A 69 1.44 4.04 5.50
N ALA A 70 2.65 3.98 4.95
CA ALA A 70 2.89 3.77 3.53
C ALA A 70 4.14 2.89 3.30
N THR A 71 3.99 1.79 2.56
CA THR A 71 5.00 0.73 2.39
C THR A 71 4.96 0.16 0.98
N THR A 72 6.09 -0.39 0.53
CA THR A 72 6.18 -1.23 -0.67
C THR A 72 5.61 -2.64 -0.46
N GLY A 73 5.21 -2.94 0.77
CA GLY A 73 4.93 -4.28 1.28
C GLY A 73 6.12 -4.85 2.05
N ARG A 74 7.33 -4.30 1.87
CA ARG A 74 8.56 -4.76 2.54
C ARG A 74 9.35 -3.64 3.20
N GLU A 75 9.31 -2.44 2.63
CA GLU A 75 10.10 -1.28 3.05
C GLU A 75 9.20 -0.04 3.10
N ARG A 76 9.50 0.90 4.00
CA ARG A 76 8.77 2.17 4.10
C ARG A 76 9.06 3.05 2.88
N ILE A 77 8.01 3.58 2.25
CA ILE A 77 8.17 4.33 0.97
C ILE A 77 9.03 5.59 1.17
N MET A 78 8.83 6.32 2.27
CA MET A 78 9.56 7.55 2.55
C MET A 78 11.06 7.35 2.87
N GLU A 79 11.51 6.11 3.04
CA GLU A 79 12.93 5.77 3.29
C GLU A 79 13.66 5.28 2.04
N LEU A 80 12.94 5.10 0.92
CA LEU A 80 13.55 4.65 -0.33
C LEU A 80 14.42 5.74 -0.94
N GLN A 81 15.70 5.43 -1.15
CA GLN A 81 16.59 6.26 -1.96
C GLN A 81 16.26 6.08 -3.46
N PRO A 82 15.82 7.13 -4.17
CA PRO A 82 15.48 7.01 -5.59
C PRO A 82 16.72 6.76 -6.45
N GLN A 83 16.60 5.85 -7.42
CA GLN A 83 17.62 5.54 -8.43
C GLN A 83 17.33 6.26 -9.77
N GLY A 84 16.17 6.87 -9.93
CA GLY A 84 15.80 7.64 -11.11
C GLY A 84 14.46 8.34 -10.96
N ILE A 85 14.25 9.41 -11.73
CA ILE A 85 13.07 10.28 -11.60
C ILE A 85 11.75 9.56 -11.95
N HIS A 86 11.81 8.54 -12.81
CA HIS A 86 10.67 7.73 -13.23
C HIS A 86 10.64 6.33 -12.60
N GLN A 87 11.45 6.09 -11.56
CA GLN A 87 11.44 4.82 -10.82
C GLN A 87 10.01 4.49 -10.38
N ARG A 88 9.62 3.23 -10.59
CA ARG A 88 8.32 2.72 -10.14
C ARG A 88 8.49 1.88 -8.88
N VAL A 89 7.40 1.79 -8.13
CA VAL A 89 7.36 1.13 -6.84
C VAL A 89 5.97 0.50 -6.62
N PRO A 90 5.86 -0.66 -5.96
CA PRO A 90 4.59 -1.12 -5.43
C PRO A 90 4.18 -0.21 -4.26
N VAL A 91 2.88 0.01 -4.07
CA VAL A 91 2.38 0.92 -3.03
C VAL A 91 1.27 0.27 -2.23
N VAL A 92 1.41 0.29 -0.92
CA VAL A 92 0.34 0.00 0.05
C VAL A 92 0.31 1.18 1.02
N LEU A 93 -0.83 1.86 1.14
CA LEU A 93 -0.97 3.00 2.06
C LEU A 93 -2.36 3.10 2.66
N GLY A 94 -2.45 3.73 3.82
CA GLY A 94 -3.71 4.06 4.49
C GLY A 94 -3.66 3.84 6.00
N SER A 95 -4.71 3.23 6.54
CA SER A 95 -4.84 2.98 7.98
C SER A 95 -3.69 2.12 8.50
N LYS A 96 -2.94 2.65 9.47
CA LYS A 96 -1.67 2.08 9.95
C LYS A 96 -1.74 0.58 10.25
N ASN A 97 -2.70 0.16 11.06
CA ASN A 97 -2.86 -1.24 11.46
C ASN A 97 -3.12 -2.19 10.27
N GLU A 98 -3.86 -1.72 9.25
CA GLU A 98 -4.12 -2.51 8.04
C GLU A 98 -2.86 -2.64 7.18
N VAL A 99 -2.13 -1.55 7.02
CA VAL A 99 -0.87 -1.52 6.25
C VAL A 99 0.19 -2.40 6.91
N GLU A 100 0.32 -2.35 8.24
CA GLU A 100 1.23 -3.21 9.00
C GLU A 100 0.86 -4.69 8.87
N LEU A 101 -0.43 -5.03 8.96
CA LEU A 101 -0.89 -6.40 8.75
C LEU A 101 -0.55 -6.91 7.35
N ILE A 102 -0.78 -6.10 6.31
CA ILE A 102 -0.41 -6.44 4.93
C ILE A 102 1.10 -6.63 4.80
N THR A 103 1.89 -5.77 5.45
CA THR A 103 3.36 -5.88 5.47
C THR A 103 3.81 -7.20 6.09
N ARG A 104 3.19 -7.63 7.20
CA ARG A 104 3.51 -8.91 7.86
C ARG A 104 3.34 -10.10 6.93
N TYR A 105 2.29 -10.14 6.11
CA TYR A 105 2.12 -11.22 5.13
C TYR A 105 3.27 -11.34 4.13
N HIS A 106 3.99 -10.25 3.84
CA HIS A 106 5.15 -10.27 2.94
C HIS A 106 6.45 -10.62 3.67
N THR A 107 6.61 -10.20 4.92
CA THR A 107 7.82 -10.46 5.71
C THR A 107 7.83 -11.87 6.30
N ASP A 108 6.69 -12.35 6.77
CA ASP A 108 6.59 -13.66 7.43
C ASP A 108 6.76 -14.80 6.41
N GLN A 109 6.28 -14.62 5.18
CA GLN A 109 6.56 -15.55 4.08
C GLN A 109 8.03 -15.58 3.67
N ALA A 110 8.76 -14.48 3.82
CA ALA A 110 10.18 -14.41 3.49
C ALA A 110 11.07 -15.04 4.58
N ALA A 111 10.59 -15.15 5.82
CA ALA A 111 11.28 -15.84 6.91
C ALA A 111 11.06 -17.37 6.89
N ALA A 112 10.06 -17.84 6.16
CA ALA A 112 9.69 -19.26 6.05
C ALA A 112 10.23 -19.93 4.76
N ALA A 113 10.97 -19.20 3.92
CA ALA A 113 11.59 -19.66 2.68
C ALA A 113 13.12 -19.56 2.79
#